data_AF-A0A2M6YR11-F1
#
_entry.id   AF-A0A2M6YR11-F1
#
_cell.length_a   1.000
_cell.length_b   1.000
_cell.length_c   1.000
_cell.angle_alpha   90.00
_cell.angle_beta   90.00
_cell.angle_gamma   90.00
#
_symmetry.space_group_name_H-M   'P 1'
#
loop_
_entity.id
_entity.type
_entity.pdbx_description
1 polymer ?
#
loop_
_entity_poly.entity_id
_entity_poly.type
_entity_poly.pdbx_seq_one_letter_code
_entity_poly.pdbx_strand_id
1 'polypeptide(L)'
;MTSSGYGVDTALGCIPASNLNEFVGWFLSKLIFVASGIAFLLMAFGALKIITSAGSPESIQAGKELITSALAGLIFVILSLFLLKLIGVDILQIPGFGK
;
A
#
# COMPACT_ATOMS: atom_id res chain seq x y z
N MET A 1 8.98 26.69 -7.57
CA MET A 1 7.76 27.50 -7.75
C MET A 1 6.76 27.06 -6.71
N THR A 2 6.77 27.73 -5.56
CA THR A 2 5.84 27.54 -4.45
C THR A 2 4.60 28.38 -4.75
N SER A 3 3.54 27.75 -5.26
CA SER A 3 2.29 28.44 -5.60
C SER A 3 1.18 28.00 -4.63
N SER A 4 0.94 28.87 -3.65
CA SER A 4 -0.38 29.22 -3.11
C SER A 4 -1.32 28.08 -2.70
N GLY A 5 -1.13 27.56 -1.48
CA GLY A 5 -2.10 26.71 -0.77
C GLY A 5 -1.46 26.21 0.52
N TYR A 6 -2.15 26.30 1.65
CA TYR A 6 -1.65 25.95 2.99
C TYR A 6 -1.18 24.49 3.04
N GLY A 7 0.10 24.26 2.79
CA GLY A 7 0.72 22.95 2.86
C GLY A 7 2.02 23.01 3.65
N VAL A 8 2.21 22.05 4.55
CA VAL A 8 3.45 21.92 5.33
C VAL A 8 4.45 21.10 4.53
N ASP A 9 5.61 21.67 4.26
CA ASP A 9 6.70 20.98 3.58
C ASP A 9 7.37 20.02 4.57
N THR A 10 7.29 18.72 4.28
CA THR A 10 7.90 17.67 5.10
C THR A 10 8.94 16.91 4.30
N ALA A 11 9.77 16.09 4.96
CA ALA A 11 10.73 15.21 4.28
C ALA A 11 10.08 14.21 3.29
N LEU A 12 8.74 14.12 3.28
CA LEU A 12 7.95 13.28 2.39
C LEU A 12 7.29 14.06 1.24
N GLY A 13 7.51 15.38 1.16
CA GLY A 13 6.91 16.33 0.21
C GLY A 13 5.94 17.31 0.89
N CYS A 14 5.41 18.27 0.10
CA CYS A 14 4.39 19.21 0.54
C CYS A 14 3.08 18.46 0.85
N ILE A 15 2.62 18.56 2.09
CA ILE A 15 1.35 17.97 2.55
C ILE A 15 0.27 19.05 2.47
N PRO A 16 -0.70 18.96 1.54
CA PRO A 16 -1.81 19.90 1.48
C PRO A 16 -2.71 19.69 2.71
N ALA A 17 -2.68 20.62 3.66
CA ALA A 17 -3.48 20.57 4.89
C ALA A 17 -4.80 21.36 4.77
N SER A 18 -5.01 22.05 3.64
CA SER A 18 -6.19 22.88 3.38
C SER A 18 -7.43 22.09 2.96
N ASN A 19 -7.25 20.95 2.29
CA ASN A 19 -8.36 20.16 1.73
C ASN A 19 -8.24 18.72 2.21
N LEU A 20 -9.25 18.23 2.96
CA LEU A 20 -9.29 16.85 3.45
C LEU A 20 -9.13 15.84 2.32
N ASN A 21 -9.68 16.17 1.15
CA ASN A 21 -9.67 15.33 -0.02
C ASN A 21 -8.27 15.19 -0.67
N GLU A 22 -7.54 16.30 -0.82
CA GLU A 22 -6.16 16.27 -1.33
C GLU A 22 -5.21 15.59 -0.33
N PHE A 23 -5.43 15.79 0.96
CA PHE A 23 -4.70 15.11 2.02
C PHE A 23 -4.89 13.59 1.94
N VAL A 24 -6.14 13.13 1.80
CA VAL A 24 -6.47 11.72 1.70
C VAL A 24 -5.90 11.09 0.42
N GLY A 25 -6.00 11.77 -0.73
CA GLY A 25 -5.39 11.31 -1.99
C GLY A 25 -3.86 11.18 -1.90
N TRP A 26 -3.19 12.16 -1.30
CA TRP A 26 -1.75 12.12 -1.06
C TRP A 26 -1.35 10.99 -0.10
N PHE A 27 -2.08 10.85 1.01
CA PHE A 27 -1.84 9.83 2.03
C PHE A 27 -2.00 8.42 1.47
N LEU A 28 -3.10 8.16 0.76
CA LEU A 28 -3.33 6.87 0.12
C LEU A 28 -2.23 6.51 -0.88
N SER A 29 -1.87 7.43 -1.76
CA SER A 29 -0.83 7.21 -2.76
C SER A 29 0.51 6.82 -2.10
N LYS A 30 0.91 7.53 -1.04
CA LYS A 30 2.12 7.23 -0.27
C LYS A 30 2.01 5.86 0.42
N LEU A 31 0.88 5.56 1.05
CA LEU A 31 0.66 4.33 1.81
C LEU A 31 0.69 3.11 0.90
N ILE A 32 0.10 3.19 -0.29
CA ILE A 32 0.12 2.13 -1.31
C ILE A 32 1.54 1.86 -1.80
N PHE A 33 2.32 2.92 -2.04
CA PHE A 33 3.72 2.78 -2.42
C PHE A 33 4.54 2.04 -1.37
N VAL A 34 4.42 2.44 -0.10
CA VAL A 34 5.17 1.84 1.00
C VAL A 34 4.71 0.41 1.27
N ALA A 35 3.39 0.17 1.32
CA ALA A 35 2.82 -1.16 1.54
C ALA A 35 3.22 -2.15 0.45
N SER A 36 3.16 -1.73 -0.82
CA SER A 36 3.55 -2.58 -1.96
C SER A 36 5.04 -2.90 -1.95
N GLY A 37 5.88 -1.91 -1.60
CA GLY A 37 7.32 -2.12 -1.46
C GLY A 37 7.65 -3.16 -0.39
N ILE A 38 7.05 -3.04 0.80
CA ILE A 38 7.29 -3.97 1.91
C ILE A 38 6.78 -5.37 1.58
N ALA A 39 5.57 -5.48 1.01
CA ALA A 39 5.01 -6.76 0.60
C ALA A 39 5.90 -7.47 -0.44
N PHE A 40 6.43 -6.71 -1.41
CA PHE A 40 7.35 -7.24 -2.42
C PHE A 40 8.66 -7.75 -1.78
N LEU A 41 9.24 -6.99 -0.84
CA LEU A 41 10.45 -7.42 -0.12
C LEU A 41 10.20 -8.70 0.70
N LEU A 42 9.07 -8.80 1.39
CA LEU A 42 8.73 -9.99 2.17
C LEU A 42 8.50 -11.22 1.27
N MET A 43 7.84 -11.05 0.13
CA MET A 43 7.70 -12.13 -0.87
C MET A 43 9.06 -12.56 -1.43
N ALA A 44 9.94 -11.62 -1.76
CA ALA A 44 11.28 -11.92 -2.23
C ALA A 44 12.09 -12.68 -1.18
N PHE A 45 12.04 -12.26 0.09
CA PHE A 45 12.70 -12.95 1.20
C PHE A 45 12.13 -14.36 1.42
N GLY A 46 10.81 -14.52 1.39
CA GLY A 46 10.15 -15.82 1.46
C GLY A 46 10.56 -16.75 0.31
N ALA A 47 10.62 -16.23 -0.91
CA ALA A 47 11.05 -16.99 -2.08
C ALA A 47 12.51 -17.44 -1.98
N LEU A 48 13.41 -16.54 -1.57
CA LEU A 48 14.81 -16.89 -1.33
C LEU A 48 14.93 -17.97 -0.26
N LYS A 49 14.17 -17.87 0.84
CA LYS A 49 14.14 -18.87 1.90
C LYS A 49 13.71 -20.25 1.39
N ILE A 50 12.70 -20.33 0.52
CA ILE A 50 12.24 -21.58 -0.12
C ILE A 50 13.35 -22.15 -1.03
N ILE A 51 14.02 -21.32 -1.81
CA ILE A 51 15.05 -21.77 -2.76
C ILE A 51 16.31 -22.26 -2.03
N THR A 52 16.74 -21.58 -0.96
CA THR A 52 17.93 -21.94 -0.17
C THR A 52 17.69 -23.08 0.82
N SER A 53 16.49 -23.65 0.87
CA SER A 53 16.03 -24.64 1.85
C SER A 53 16.69 -26.03 1.77
N ALA A 54 17.58 -26.27 0.81
CA ALA A 54 18.34 -27.52 0.65
C ALA A 54 17.50 -28.83 0.69
N GLY A 55 16.19 -28.75 0.39
CA GLY A 55 15.28 -29.91 0.40
C GLY A 55 14.64 -30.24 1.74
N SER A 56 14.80 -29.43 2.79
CA SER A 56 14.08 -29.67 4.05
C SER A 56 12.61 -29.25 3.92
N PRO A 57 11.63 -30.14 4.22
CA PRO A 57 10.21 -29.82 4.06
C PRO A 57 9.75 -28.67 4.97
N GLU A 58 10.42 -28.48 6.11
CA GLU A 58 10.08 -27.49 7.12
C GLU A 58 10.29 -26.05 6.63
N SER A 59 11.40 -25.79 5.95
CA SER A 59 11.71 -24.45 5.43
C SER A 59 10.92 -24.11 4.15
N ILE A 60 10.51 -25.12 3.38
CA ILE A 60 9.54 -24.96 2.28
C ILE A 60 8.17 -24.58 2.83
N GLN A 61 7.71 -25.26 3.88
CA GLN A 61 6.44 -24.96 4.55
C GLN A 61 6.46 -23.52 5.11
N ALA A 62 7.51 -23.17 5.86
CA ALA A 62 7.66 -21.84 6.44
C ALA A 62 7.75 -20.74 5.38
N GLY A 63 8.44 -20.98 4.27
CA GLY A 63 8.50 -20.03 3.17
C GLY A 63 7.16 -19.85 2.46
N LYS A 64 6.39 -20.93 2.26
CA LYS A 64 5.02 -20.85 1.70
C LYS A 64 4.09 -20.07 2.61
N GLU A 65 4.18 -20.26 3.91
CA GLU A 65 3.37 -19.55 4.89
C GLU A 65 3.68 -18.04 4.89
N LEU A 66 4.97 -17.68 4.79
CA LEU A 66 5.40 -16.28 4.60
C LEU A 66 4.84 -15.67 3.32
N ILE A 67 4.96 -16.35 2.18
CA ILE A 67 4.41 -15.84 0.90
C ILE A 67 2.88 -15.73 0.96
N THR A 68 2.21 -16.71 1.55
CA THR A 68 0.75 -16.74 1.67
C THR A 68 0.25 -15.60 2.56
N SER A 69 0.91 -15.35 3.69
CA SER A 69 0.58 -14.23 4.57
C SER A 69 0.81 -12.87 3.90
N ALA A 70 1.92 -12.69 3.18
CA ALA A 70 2.19 -11.48 2.41
C ALA A 70 1.17 -11.26 1.29
N LEU A 71 0.77 -12.32 0.58
CA LEU A 71 -0.25 -12.26 -0.46
C LEU A 71 -1.63 -11.93 0.12
N ALA A 72 -2.00 -12.55 1.24
CA ALA A 72 -3.25 -12.26 1.94
C ALA A 72 -3.33 -10.79 2.37
N GLY A 73 -2.24 -10.24 2.92
CA GLY A 73 -2.14 -8.82 3.26
C GLY A 73 -2.27 -7.90 2.04
N LEU A 74 -1.64 -8.25 0.92
CA LEU A 74 -1.73 -7.47 -0.31
C LEU A 74 -3.15 -7.47 -0.89
N ILE A 75 -3.80 -8.64 -0.94
CA ILE A 75 -5.19 -8.78 -1.37
C ILE A 75 -6.12 -7.97 -0.45
N PHE A 76 -5.89 -8.01 0.85
CA PHE A 76 -6.67 -7.24 1.82
C PHE A 76 -6.60 -5.74 1.55
N VAL A 77 -5.42 -5.20 1.27
CA VAL A 77 -5.24 -3.78 0.90
C VAL A 77 -6.00 -3.46 -0.40
N ILE A 78 -5.90 -4.31 -1.43
CA ILE A 78 -6.59 -4.10 -2.70
C ILE A 78 -8.11 -4.08 -2.50
N LEU A 79 -8.66 -5.00 -1.72
CA LEU A 79 -10.09 -5.05 -1.41
C LEU A 79 -10.53 -3.85 -0.56
N SER A 80 -9.72 -3.44 0.41
CA SER A 80 -9.98 -2.26 1.23
C SER A 80 -10.07 -0.99 0.37
N LEU A 81 -9.15 -0.83 -0.59
CA LEU A 81 -9.17 0.29 -1.53
C LEU A 81 -10.36 0.22 -2.49
N PHE A 82 -10.74 -0.98 -2.92
CA PHE A 82 -11.92 -1.18 -3.75
C PHE A 82 -13.19 -0.75 -3.02
N LEU A 83 -13.37 -1.18 -1.76
CA LEU A 83 -14.48 -0.75 -0.90
C LEU A 83 -14.47 0.76 -0.67
N LEU A 84 -13.30 1.35 -0.43
CA LEU A 84 -13.17 2.78 -0.26
C LEU A 84 -13.53 3.55 -1.54
N LYS A 85 -13.14 3.07 -2.72
CA LYS A 85 -13.56 3.65 -3.99
C LYS A 85 -15.06 3.51 -4.20
N LEU A 86 -15.60 2.32 -3.96
CA LEU A 86 -17.01 2.02 -4.12
C LEU A 86 -17.88 2.94 -3.25
N ILE A 87 -17.53 3.07 -1.97
CA ILE A 87 -18.33 3.88 -1.04
C ILE A 87 -17.98 5.36 -1.19
N GLY A 88 -16.70 5.71 -1.26
CA GLY A 88 -16.23 7.09 -1.28
C GLY A 88 -16.46 7.82 -2.61
N VAL A 89 -16.32 7.13 -3.75
CA VAL A 89 -16.53 7.73 -5.08
C VAL A 89 -17.94 7.44 -5.59
N ASP A 90 -18.35 6.18 -5.61
CA ASP A 90 -19.58 5.80 -6.32
C ASP A 90 -20.84 6.12 -5.51
N ILE A 91 -20.79 6.08 -4.18
CA ILE A 91 -21.95 6.40 -3.31
C ILE A 91 -21.90 7.84 -2.78
N LEU A 92 -20.79 8.24 -2.18
CA LEU A 92 -20.64 9.57 -1.56
C LEU A 92 -20.21 10.67 -2.55
N GLN A 93 -19.82 10.31 -3.79
CA GLN A 93 -19.30 11.25 -4.79
C GLN A 93 -18.26 12.22 -4.22
N ILE A 94 -17.32 11.74 -3.40
CA ILE A 94 -16.22 12.59 -2.95
C ILE A 94 -15.37 12.88 -4.20
N PRO A 95 -15.36 14.14 -4.70
CA PRO A 95 -14.52 14.51 -5.84
C PRO A 95 -13.07 14.17 -5.47
N GLY A 96 -12.16 13.84 -6.40
CA GLY A 96 -10.72 13.65 -6.10
C GLY A 96 -10.20 12.24 -5.80
N PHE A 97 -11.06 11.21 -5.73
CA PHE A 97 -10.64 9.80 -5.58
C PHE A 97 -10.54 8.99 -6.89
N GLY A 98 -10.84 9.62 -8.02
CA GLY A 98 -10.49 9.17 -9.37
C GLY A 98 -9.66 10.29 -10.01
N LYS A 99 -8.80 9.91 -10.95
CA LYS A 99 -7.94 10.83 -11.69
C LYS A 99 -8.67 12.09 -12.15
#